data_AF-A0A7C4GLP1-F1
#
_entry.id   AF-A0A7C4GLP1-F1
#
_cell.length_a   1.000
_cell.length_b   1.000
_cell.length_c   1.000
_cell.angle_alpha   90.00
_cell.angle_beta   90.00
_cell.angle_gamma   90.00
#
_symmetry.space_group_name_H-M   'P 1'
#
loop_
_entity.id
_entity.type
_entity.pdbx_description
1 polymer ?
#
loop_
_entity_poly.entity_id
_entity_poly.type
_entity_poly.pdbx_seq_one_letter_code
_entity_poly.pdbx_strand_id
1 'polypeptide(L)'
;MFFKKQKPPAISPERLYRSTPVATPGVEYEEDSKGMVTLIIPIKEGDKVVRKMKIKLDAIGSKVWKKIDGKTSFNEICQWMKSEFLITDKEAEVSLSMFIKMLADRRLVLLILPPPKPGTEEVQEELERLRFEIKELEKAYRKKRIDEKTYKEARASYEEAIKELEKIGRPSG
;
A
#
# COMPACT_ATOMS: atom_id res chain seq x y z
N MET A 1 -24.59 3.20 -21.17
CA MET A 1 -23.73 2.01 -20.99
C MET A 1 -22.74 2.31 -19.85
N PHE A 2 -22.95 1.74 -18.66
CA PHE A 2 -22.12 2.01 -17.49
C PHE A 2 -20.89 1.09 -17.50
N PHE A 3 -19.71 1.63 -17.77
CA PHE A 3 -18.47 0.86 -17.67
C PHE A 3 -18.15 0.63 -16.19
N LYS A 4 -18.36 -0.60 -15.70
CA LYS A 4 -17.89 -1.03 -14.37
C LYS A 4 -16.37 -0.97 -14.39
N LYS A 5 -15.78 -0.04 -13.63
CA LYS A 5 -14.31 -0.02 -13.42
C LYS A 5 -13.92 -1.40 -12.88
N GLN A 6 -13.07 -2.12 -13.61
CA GLN A 6 -12.46 -3.34 -13.08
C GLN A 6 -11.69 -2.95 -11.82
N LYS A 7 -11.97 -3.64 -10.70
CA LYS A 7 -11.22 -3.45 -9.47
C LYS A 7 -9.84 -4.10 -9.66
N PRO A 8 -8.77 -3.53 -9.10
CA PRO A 8 -7.51 -4.24 -9.05
C PRO A 8 -7.71 -5.57 -8.31
N PRO A 9 -6.98 -6.62 -8.69
CA PRO A 9 -7.02 -7.89 -7.97
C PRO A 9 -6.68 -7.69 -6.49
N ALA A 10 -7.34 -8.49 -5.64
CA ALA A 10 -7.17 -8.41 -4.21
C ALA A 10 -5.78 -8.96 -3.81
N ILE A 11 -5.21 -8.42 -2.73
CA ILE A 11 -4.02 -9.00 -2.10
C ILE A 11 -4.50 -10.13 -1.20
N SER A 12 -3.94 -11.34 -1.35
CA SER A 12 -4.29 -12.44 -0.46
C SER A 12 -3.98 -12.09 1.01
N PRO A 13 -4.77 -12.61 1.98
CA PRO A 13 -4.50 -12.38 3.40
C PRO A 13 -3.08 -12.78 3.82
N GLU A 14 -2.56 -13.91 3.33
CA GLU A 14 -1.20 -14.37 3.62
C GLU A 14 -0.12 -13.39 3.19
N ARG A 15 -0.31 -12.78 2.01
CA ARG A 15 0.64 -11.81 1.48
C ARG A 15 0.49 -10.45 2.16
N LEU A 16 -0.72 -10.06 2.54
CA LEU A 16 -0.98 -8.88 3.38
C LEU A 16 -0.27 -9.01 4.73
N TYR A 17 -0.33 -10.16 5.38
CA TYR A 17 0.28 -10.34 6.70
C TYR A 17 1.80 -10.16 6.70
N ARG A 18 2.43 -10.52 5.59
CA ARG A 18 3.87 -10.35 5.35
C ARG A 18 4.24 -8.98 4.78
N SER A 19 3.26 -8.14 4.49
CA SER A 19 3.51 -6.79 3.97
C SER A 19 4.00 -5.84 5.06
N THR A 20 4.68 -4.78 4.65
CA THR A 20 5.22 -3.76 5.56
C THR A 20 4.61 -2.41 5.22
N PRO A 21 3.79 -1.81 6.12
CA PRO A 21 3.33 -0.45 5.91
C PRO A 21 4.48 0.54 6.12
N VAL A 22 4.52 1.58 5.29
CA VAL A 22 5.51 2.66 5.36
C VAL A 22 4.83 4.01 5.23
N ALA A 23 5.20 4.97 6.06
CA ALA A 23 4.72 6.35 5.92
C ALA A 23 5.20 6.93 4.58
N THR A 24 4.30 7.59 3.86
CA THR A 24 4.66 8.22 2.59
C THR A 24 5.71 9.31 2.81
N PRO A 25 6.78 9.39 1.98
CA PRO A 25 7.76 10.46 2.06
C PRO A 25 7.11 11.86 2.03
N GLY A 26 7.47 12.71 2.99
CA GLY A 26 6.94 14.07 3.12
C GLY A 26 5.69 14.18 3.99
N VAL A 27 5.15 13.08 4.53
CA VAL A 27 4.21 13.14 5.66
C VAL A 27 5.01 13.33 6.94
N GLU A 28 4.92 14.52 7.52
CA GLU A 28 5.48 14.83 8.83
C GLU A 28 4.47 14.48 9.93
N TYR A 29 4.92 14.34 11.17
CA TYR A 29 4.01 14.27 12.31
C TYR A 29 4.60 14.94 13.55
N GLU A 30 3.72 15.44 14.40
CA GLU A 30 4.04 15.95 15.74
C GLU A 30 3.39 15.02 16.78
N GLU A 31 4.07 14.81 17.90
CA GLU A 31 3.54 14.09 19.06
C GLU A 31 3.37 15.08 20.22
N ASP A 32 2.18 15.10 20.84
CA ASP A 32 1.93 15.93 22.01
C ASP A 32 2.38 15.24 23.32
N SER A 33 2.36 15.99 24.43
CA SER A 33 2.74 15.48 25.76
C SER A 33 1.96 14.24 26.25
N LYS A 34 0.81 13.93 25.63
CA LYS A 34 -0.01 12.75 25.95
C LYS A 34 0.24 11.60 24.98
N GLY A 35 1.20 11.76 24.07
CA GLY A 35 1.56 10.77 23.06
C GLY A 35 0.61 10.72 21.86
N MET A 36 -0.24 11.75 21.68
CA MET A 36 -1.16 11.81 20.55
C MET A 36 -0.45 12.35 19.32
N VAL A 37 -0.65 11.68 18.20
CA VAL A 37 -0.01 12.01 16.92
C VAL A 37 -0.92 12.93 16.10
N THR A 38 -0.34 14.01 15.58
CA THR A 38 -0.95 14.85 14.55
C THR A 38 -0.12 14.77 13.28
N LEU A 39 -0.71 14.20 12.21
CA LEU A 39 -0.10 14.15 10.89
C LEU A 39 -0.14 15.52 10.24
N ILE A 40 0.93 15.89 9.57
CA ILE A 40 1.14 17.17 8.91
C ILE A 40 1.43 16.90 7.44
N ILE A 41 0.46 17.26 6.60
CA ILE A 41 0.47 16.94 5.18
C ILE A 41 0.69 18.24 4.41
N PRO A 42 1.79 18.37 3.64
CA PRO A 42 2.00 19.53 2.79
C PRO A 42 1.03 19.50 1.61
N ILE A 43 0.25 20.57 1.45
CA ILE A 43 -0.54 20.81 0.24
C ILE A 43 0.31 21.69 -0.67
N LYS A 44 0.59 21.18 -1.87
CA LYS A 44 1.45 21.84 -2.85
C LYS A 44 0.65 22.34 -4.06
N GLU A 45 1.05 23.50 -4.58
CA GLU A 45 0.71 23.97 -5.93
C GLU A 45 2.00 24.02 -6.74
N GLY A 46 2.15 23.12 -7.72
CA GLY A 46 3.46 22.83 -8.31
C GLY A 46 4.45 22.35 -7.24
N ASP A 47 5.62 22.96 -7.18
CA ASP A 47 6.66 22.64 -6.19
C ASP A 47 6.52 23.40 -4.87
N LYS A 48 5.63 24.41 -4.80
CA LYS A 48 5.49 25.28 -3.64
C LYS A 48 4.48 24.72 -2.64
N VAL A 49 4.88 24.61 -1.37
CA VAL A 49 3.95 24.31 -0.27
C VAL A 49 3.10 25.55 0.01
N VAL A 50 1.79 25.46 -0.22
CA VAL A 50 0.84 26.58 -0.04
C VAL A 50 0.13 26.54 1.30
N ARG A 51 -0.08 25.35 1.87
CA ARG A 51 -0.64 25.18 3.23
C ARG A 51 -0.29 23.81 3.79
N LYS A 52 -0.44 23.64 5.11
CA LYS A 52 -0.33 22.35 5.80
C LYS A 52 -1.72 21.90 6.26
N MET A 53 -2.11 20.68 5.91
CA MET A 53 -3.30 20.03 6.45
C MET A 53 -2.90 19.21 7.68
N LYS A 54 -3.63 19.37 8.78
CA LYS A 54 -3.39 18.62 10.02
C LYS A 54 -4.48 17.57 10.23
N ILE A 55 -4.09 16.34 10.56
CA ILE A 55 -5.00 15.25 10.93
C ILE A 55 -4.57 14.73 12.29
N LYS A 56 -5.39 14.96 13.31
CA LYS A 56 -5.17 14.40 14.64
C LYS A 56 -5.66 12.95 14.67
N LEU A 57 -4.79 12.03 15.05
CA LEU A 57 -5.15 10.63 15.26
C LEU A 57 -5.76 10.46 16.65
N ASP A 58 -6.56 9.41 16.82
CA ASP A 58 -7.00 8.97 18.14
C ASP A 58 -5.85 8.25 18.89
N ALA A 59 -6.10 7.80 20.12
CA ALA A 59 -5.07 7.22 20.96
C ALA A 59 -4.51 5.91 20.38
N ILE A 60 -5.37 5.05 19.82
CA ILE A 60 -4.97 3.77 19.22
C ILE A 60 -4.20 4.02 17.93
N GLY A 61 -4.75 4.84 17.03
CA GLY A 61 -4.14 5.25 15.77
C GLY A 61 -2.80 5.94 15.98
N SER A 62 -2.64 6.74 17.03
CA SER A 62 -1.36 7.37 17.39
C SER A 62 -0.30 6.34 17.76
N LYS A 63 -0.65 5.32 18.55
CA LYS A 63 0.28 4.25 18.89
C LYS A 63 0.62 3.37 17.68
N VAL A 64 -0.39 3.01 16.88
CA VAL A 64 -0.21 2.22 15.65
C VAL A 64 0.66 2.97 14.63
N TRP A 65 0.44 4.28 14.44
CA TRP A 65 1.26 5.11 13.55
C TRP A 65 2.75 5.02 13.89
N LYS A 66 3.10 5.03 15.18
CA LYS A 66 4.48 4.90 15.65
C LYS A 66 5.09 3.52 15.40
N LYS A 67 4.28 2.50 15.07
CA LYS A 67 4.75 1.18 14.60
C LYS A 67 4.92 1.11 13.08
N ILE A 68 4.46 2.11 12.33
CA ILE A 68 4.65 2.21 10.87
C ILE A 68 6.03 2.83 10.61
N ASP A 69 7.07 2.05 10.83
CA ASP A 69 8.48 2.45 10.70
C ASP A 69 9.15 1.97 9.41
N GLY A 70 8.37 1.33 8.53
CA GLY A 70 8.88 0.71 7.30
C GLY A 70 9.68 -0.58 7.54
N LYS A 71 9.66 -1.13 8.76
CA LYS A 71 10.35 -2.38 9.14
C LYS A 71 9.40 -3.40 9.76
N THR A 72 8.41 -2.93 10.51
CA THR A 72 7.44 -3.77 11.21
C THR A 72 6.38 -4.25 10.23
N SER A 73 6.22 -5.56 10.08
CA SER A 73 5.20 -6.15 9.19
C SER A 73 3.78 -5.97 9.74
N PHE A 74 2.78 -6.09 8.86
CA PHE A 74 1.37 -6.05 9.22
C PHE A 74 1.03 -7.05 10.33
N ASN A 75 1.54 -8.29 10.23
CA ASN A 75 1.31 -9.31 11.25
C ASN A 75 1.95 -8.95 12.59
N GLU A 76 3.17 -8.41 12.61
CA GLU A 76 3.81 -7.98 13.85
C GLU A 76 3.05 -6.83 14.53
N ILE A 77 2.50 -5.89 13.75
CA ILE A 77 1.63 -4.84 14.28
C ILE A 77 0.35 -5.47 14.86
N CYS A 78 -0.29 -6.43 14.19
CA CYS A 78 -1.44 -7.15 14.74
C CYS A 78 -1.10 -7.83 16.08
N GLN A 79 0.02 -8.56 16.15
CA GLN A 79 0.42 -9.23 17.39
C GLN A 79 0.71 -8.24 18.52
N TRP A 80 1.34 -7.11 18.21
CA TRP A 80 1.53 -6.02 19.16
C TRP A 80 0.20 -5.38 19.60
N MET A 81 -0.76 -5.17 18.70
CA MET A 81 -2.07 -4.62 19.04
C MET A 81 -2.83 -5.52 20.02
N LYS A 82 -2.74 -6.84 19.86
CA LYS A 82 -3.35 -7.81 20.78
C LYS A 82 -2.82 -7.67 22.19
N SER A 83 -1.49 -7.58 22.34
CA SER A 83 -0.87 -7.47 23.66
C SER A 83 -1.06 -6.08 24.28
N GLU A 84 -1.01 -5.01 23.48
CA GLU A 84 -1.16 -3.64 23.94
C GLU A 84 -2.60 -3.28 24.33
N PHE A 85 -3.59 -3.76 23.56
CA PHE A 85 -5.00 -3.38 23.72
C PHE A 85 -5.90 -4.49 24.23
N LEU A 86 -5.37 -5.68 24.50
CA LEU A 86 -6.10 -6.85 24.99
C LEU A 86 -7.29 -7.24 24.10
N ILE A 87 -7.11 -7.11 22.79
CA ILE A 87 -8.11 -7.45 21.76
C ILE A 87 -7.82 -8.81 21.12
N THR A 88 -8.83 -9.39 20.48
CA THR A 88 -8.71 -10.65 19.74
C THR A 88 -7.91 -10.50 18.45
N ASP A 89 -7.46 -11.64 17.88
CA ASP A 89 -6.82 -11.68 16.56
C ASP A 89 -7.69 -11.01 15.48
N LYS A 90 -8.99 -11.31 15.47
CA LYS A 90 -9.89 -10.79 14.44
C LYS A 90 -10.11 -9.29 14.58
N GLU A 91 -10.24 -8.79 15.80
CA GLU A 91 -10.36 -7.35 16.05
C GLU A 91 -9.10 -6.60 15.63
N ALA A 92 -7.91 -7.12 15.97
CA ALA A 92 -6.65 -6.52 15.57
C ALA A 92 -6.51 -6.45 14.04
N GLU A 93 -6.78 -7.55 13.34
CA GLU A 93 -6.72 -7.63 11.87
C GLU A 93 -7.70 -6.64 11.19
N VAL A 94 -8.95 -6.62 11.64
CA VAL A 94 -9.98 -5.75 11.06
C VAL A 94 -9.68 -4.29 11.35
N SER A 95 -9.32 -3.94 12.59
CA SER A 95 -8.98 -2.56 12.95
C SER A 95 -7.74 -2.06 12.21
N LEU A 96 -6.67 -2.86 12.15
CA LEU A 96 -5.46 -2.48 11.45
C LEU A 96 -5.70 -2.34 9.95
N SER A 97 -6.40 -3.28 9.32
CA SER A 97 -6.70 -3.22 7.89
C SER A 97 -7.54 -1.98 7.53
N MET A 98 -8.55 -1.63 8.35
CA MET A 98 -9.34 -0.42 8.17
C MET A 98 -8.49 0.85 8.32
N PHE A 99 -7.62 0.90 9.34
CA PHE A 99 -6.75 2.05 9.60
C PHE A 99 -5.73 2.25 8.47
N ILE A 100 -5.01 1.20 8.08
CA ILE A 100 -4.05 1.24 6.97
C ILE A 100 -4.75 1.60 5.67
N LYS A 101 -5.93 1.03 5.39
CA LYS A 101 -6.72 1.37 4.20
C LYS A 101 -7.10 2.85 4.18
N MET A 102 -7.57 3.40 5.29
CA MET A 102 -7.92 4.81 5.40
C MET A 102 -6.70 5.71 5.09
N LEU A 103 -5.52 5.36 5.61
CA LEU A 103 -4.29 6.11 5.36
C LEU A 103 -3.83 5.96 3.90
N ALA A 104 -3.90 4.76 3.33
CA ALA A 104 -3.52 4.47 1.95
C ALA A 104 -4.43 5.18 0.93
N ASP A 105 -5.75 5.19 1.17
CA ASP A 105 -6.72 5.91 0.32
C ASP A 105 -6.43 7.42 0.29
N ARG A 106 -5.78 7.96 1.35
CA ARG A 106 -5.33 9.35 1.46
C ARG A 106 -3.85 9.54 1.08
N ARG A 107 -3.18 8.50 0.59
CA ARG A 107 -1.75 8.47 0.23
C ARG A 107 -0.80 8.82 1.37
N LEU A 108 -1.20 8.56 2.61
CA LEU A 108 -0.39 8.82 3.81
C LEU A 108 0.50 7.64 4.19
N VAL A 109 0.10 6.44 3.79
CA VAL A 109 0.84 5.20 3.96
C VAL A 109 0.87 4.46 2.64
N LEU A 110 2.01 3.84 2.33
CA LEU A 110 2.18 2.87 1.26
C LEU A 110 2.33 1.48 1.88
N LEU A 111 1.96 0.45 1.14
CA LEU A 111 2.12 -0.93 1.57
C LEU A 111 3.17 -1.62 0.70
N ILE A 112 4.29 -2.00 1.31
CA ILE A 112 5.32 -2.77 0.62
C ILE A 112 4.91 -4.24 0.68
N LEU A 113 4.54 -4.80 -0.47
CA LEU A 113 4.23 -6.21 -0.58
C LEU A 113 5.52 -7.02 -0.73
N PRO A 114 5.64 -8.17 -0.04
CA PRO A 114 6.72 -9.10 -0.33
C PRO A 114 6.54 -9.69 -1.74
N PRO A 115 7.62 -10.24 -2.33
CA PRO A 115 7.48 -11.03 -3.53
C PRO A 115 6.51 -12.19 -3.28
N PRO A 116 5.70 -12.57 -4.29
CA PRO A 116 4.80 -13.72 -4.16
C PRO A 116 5.62 -14.99 -3.94
N LYS A 117 5.09 -15.93 -3.14
CA LYS A 117 5.73 -17.23 -2.93
C LYS A 117 5.72 -18.03 -4.25
N PRO A 118 6.88 -18.53 -4.73
CA PRO A 118 6.95 -19.40 -5.91
C PRO A 118 6.00 -20.59 -5.81
N GLY A 119 5.39 -20.98 -6.94
CA GLY A 119 4.48 -22.12 -7.02
C GLY A 119 3.13 -21.97 -6.29
N THR A 120 2.81 -20.79 -5.76
CA THR A 120 1.52 -20.51 -5.11
C THR A 120 0.61 -19.63 -5.98
N GLU A 121 -0.67 -19.54 -5.62
CA GLU A 121 -1.65 -18.67 -6.27
C GLU A 121 -1.26 -17.18 -6.22
N GLU A 122 -0.43 -16.77 -5.25
CA GLU A 122 0.08 -15.40 -5.14
C GLU A 122 0.82 -14.94 -6.41
N VAL A 123 1.45 -15.87 -7.15
CA VAL A 123 2.12 -15.56 -8.42
C VAL A 123 1.10 -15.20 -9.49
N GLN A 124 0.00 -15.95 -9.57
CA GLN A 124 -1.08 -15.67 -10.53
C GLN A 124 -1.79 -14.36 -10.18
N GLU A 125 -2.07 -14.10 -8.91
CA GLU A 125 -2.63 -12.83 -8.43
C GLU A 125 -1.74 -11.63 -8.82
N GLU A 126 -0.41 -11.73 -8.64
CA GLU A 126 0.51 -10.67 -9.03
C GLU A 126 0.60 -10.52 -10.56
N LEU A 127 0.58 -11.61 -11.32
CA LEU A 127 0.53 -11.56 -12.78
C LEU A 127 -0.73 -10.85 -13.27
N GLU A 128 -1.90 -11.17 -12.71
CA GLU A 128 -3.16 -10.49 -13.02
C GLU A 128 -3.09 -9.00 -12.67
N ARG A 129 -2.48 -8.66 -11.53
CA ARG A 129 -2.27 -7.27 -11.11
C ARG A 129 -1.42 -6.49 -12.10
N LEU A 130 -0.26 -7.03 -12.48
CA LEU A 130 0.65 -6.36 -13.41
C LEU A 130 0.02 -6.20 -14.80
N ARG A 131 -0.71 -7.21 -15.29
CA ARG A 131 -1.46 -7.12 -16.56
C ARG A 131 -2.56 -6.05 -16.49
N PHE A 132 -3.23 -5.92 -15.34
CA PHE A 132 -4.20 -4.85 -15.12
C PHE A 132 -3.54 -3.46 -15.13
N GLU A 133 -2.39 -3.31 -14.46
CA GLU A 133 -1.64 -2.04 -14.44
C GLU A 133 -1.15 -1.63 -15.84
N ILE A 134 -0.64 -2.58 -16.64
CA ILE A 134 -0.28 -2.31 -18.05
C ILE A 134 -1.49 -1.78 -18.83
N LYS A 135 -2.67 -2.38 -18.65
CA LYS A 135 -3.90 -1.92 -19.32
C LYS A 135 -4.32 -0.51 -18.89
N GLU A 136 -4.16 -0.16 -17.62
CA GLU A 136 -4.42 1.21 -17.15
C GLU A 136 -3.37 2.20 -17.65
N LEU A 137 -2.11 1.79 -17.70
CA LEU A 137 -1.00 2.55 -18.27
C LEU A 137 -1.23 2.88 -19.76
N GLU A 138 -1.65 1.89 -20.55
CA GLU A 138 -2.03 2.06 -21.96
C GLU A 138 -3.20 3.04 -22.13
N LYS A 139 -4.23 2.95 -21.28
CA LYS A 139 -5.35 3.91 -21.28
C LYS A 139 -4.89 5.32 -20.94
N ALA A 140 -3.96 5.47 -19.99
CA ALA A 140 -3.42 6.77 -19.61
C ALA A 140 -2.60 7.39 -20.76
N TYR A 141 -1.77 6.60 -21.42
CA TYR A 141 -1.00 7.02 -22.59
C TYR A 141 -1.92 7.42 -23.76
N ARG A 142 -2.92 6.59 -24.09
CA ARG A 142 -3.91 6.91 -25.14
C ARG A 142 -4.67 8.22 -24.86
N LYS A 143 -4.91 8.53 -23.59
CA LYS A 143 -5.52 9.78 -23.13
C LYS A 143 -4.53 10.95 -23.00
N LYS A 144 -3.27 10.77 -23.43
CA LYS A 144 -2.18 11.75 -23.34
C LYS A 144 -1.97 12.30 -21.91
N ARG A 145 -2.22 11.46 -20.89
CA ARG A 145 -2.01 11.81 -19.47
C ARG A 145 -0.58 11.58 -19.02
N ILE A 146 0.19 10.82 -19.80
CA ILE A 146 1.61 10.52 -19.61
C ILE A 146 2.29 10.63 -20.97
N ASP A 147 3.57 10.98 -20.97
CA ASP A 147 4.40 11.05 -22.18
C ASP A 147 4.88 9.66 -22.63
N GLU A 148 5.40 9.59 -23.86
CA GLU A 148 5.84 8.35 -24.48
C GLU A 148 7.02 7.69 -23.75
N LYS A 149 7.95 8.49 -23.22
CA LYS A 149 9.11 7.97 -22.49
C LYS A 149 8.65 7.29 -21.21
N THR A 150 7.85 7.98 -20.40
CA THR A 150 7.26 7.43 -19.16
C THR A 150 6.46 6.15 -19.45
N TYR A 151 5.67 6.14 -20.53
CA TYR A 151 4.89 4.98 -20.93
C TYR A 151 5.80 3.77 -21.27
N LYS A 152 6.82 3.97 -22.11
CA LYS A 152 7.74 2.90 -22.55
C LYS A 152 8.53 2.32 -21.38
N GLU A 153 9.07 3.18 -20.50
CA GLU A 153 9.86 2.77 -19.33
C GLU A 153 9.01 1.95 -18.35
N ALA A 154 7.83 2.46 -17.98
CA ALA A 154 6.94 1.75 -17.06
C ALA A 154 6.44 0.42 -17.65
N ARG A 155 6.08 0.41 -18.94
CA ARG A 155 5.63 -0.82 -19.62
C ARG A 155 6.73 -1.88 -19.65
N ALA A 156 7.96 -1.52 -20.02
CA ALA A 156 9.08 -2.45 -20.05
C ALA A 156 9.37 -3.04 -18.65
N SER A 157 9.32 -2.22 -17.60
CA SER A 157 9.49 -2.69 -16.21
C SER A 157 8.41 -3.71 -15.82
N TYR A 158 7.15 -3.47 -16.17
CA TYR A 158 6.08 -4.44 -15.90
C TYR A 158 6.22 -5.72 -16.73
N GLU A 159 6.62 -5.63 -18.00
CA GLU A 159 6.86 -6.80 -18.86
C GLU A 159 8.00 -7.68 -18.34
N GLU A 160 9.09 -7.06 -17.84
CA GLU A 160 10.19 -7.77 -17.18
C GLU A 160 9.72 -8.47 -15.90
N ALA A 161 8.97 -7.77 -15.04
CA ALA A 161 8.42 -8.35 -13.82
C ALA A 161 7.50 -9.55 -14.11
N ILE A 162 6.63 -9.45 -15.13
CA ILE A 162 5.79 -10.56 -15.58
C ILE A 162 6.63 -11.76 -16.00
N LYS A 163 7.69 -11.53 -16.80
CA LYS A 163 8.57 -12.60 -17.27
C LYS A 163 9.27 -13.34 -16.12
N GLU A 164 9.72 -12.62 -15.09
CA GLU A 164 10.32 -13.26 -13.90
C GLU A 164 9.29 -14.03 -13.08
N LEU A 165 8.09 -13.49 -12.92
CA LEU A 165 6.99 -14.17 -12.22
C LEU A 165 6.54 -15.46 -12.92
N GLU A 166 6.46 -15.46 -14.25
CA GLU A 166 6.12 -16.64 -15.05
C GLU A 166 7.15 -17.77 -14.89
N LYS A 167 8.42 -17.48 -14.57
CA LYS A 167 9.44 -18.50 -14.28
C LYS A 167 9.22 -19.16 -12.92
N ILE A 168 8.88 -18.37 -11.90
CA ILE A 168 8.70 -18.87 -10.51
C ILE A 168 7.29 -19.41 -10.23
N GLY A 169 6.34 -19.14 -11.14
CA GLY A 169 4.96 -19.65 -11.05
C GLY A 169 4.78 -21.08 -11.54
N ARG A 170 5.80 -21.70 -12.14
CA ARG A 170 5.76 -23.11 -12.50
C ARG A 170 5.87 -23.95 -11.23
N PRO A 171 4.95 -24.89 -10.96
CA PRO A 171 5.10 -25.80 -9.82
C PRO A 171 6.43 -26.54 -9.96
N SER A 172 7.17 -26.66 -8.86
CA SER A 172 8.31 -27.55 -8.77
C SER A 172 7.80 -28.97 -9.05
N GLY A 173 8.16 -29.50 -10.22
CA GLY A 173 7.93 -30.91 -10.55
C GLY A 173 8.75 -31.84 -9.67
#